data_AF-A0A535NXY1-F1
#
_entry.id   AF-A0A535NXY1-F1
#
_cell.length_a   1.000
_cell.length_b   1.000
_cell.length_c   1.000
_cell.angle_alpha   90.00
_cell.angle_beta   90.00
_cell.angle_gamma   90.00
#
_symmetry.space_group_name_H-M   'P 1'
#
loop_
_entity.id
_entity.type
_entity.pdbx_description
1 polymer ?
#
loop_
_entity_poly.entity_id
_entity_poly.type
_entity_poly.pdbx_seq_one_letter_code
_entity_poly.pdbx_strand_id
1 'polypeptide(L)'
;MATQASARKASPRFDWAMAGLSTVLVGGFYLDLWAHAHGRTDNTFFTPWHAVLYSMLAAVGVFLSVTAWRAWHRGAPWWESLPAGYDLSLVGVALFVLGGGADLVWHLLFGVEFSVDALLSPTHLVLAAAGVLIVTGSLRAAWRDPARESRRWLARIPAVLSLALALSIFTGFTQFIHPLVDPWAEVSPVAATAASEIYQVDADGAHQTRLTISRGASDGSPVFSADGAFIFFTRARAIAGHDPVADVFRMAADGSDATRLSGAPRWYLGPLPSPDGKLVGVSFFRQDTQKWTIGLLSATGGDARLLTDGHSNDILDGFSPDGTRLLLHSDREGQDQIYTIGVDGSGRSRLTSGSSSWGGSWSSDGRTIAFNSNRTGRLQIYSMSPDGSNQRRLITSNADDWLPSWSPDGTKIAFNSNRGGHAQVYVARADGTGQQNVVQNSGVQLDASAPGWSSDGRHLLYAASTNPPADATPFFRQALGAAGIIVQAALLIGILLLGLCGATLPVGSLTLIVGLNAVLLSFLQDQYRLIPGAILAGVLCDILLWRLRPRIGRPGSIRLFSVAVPVIAYACYFLSLQLTTGIGWSIHLWLGTIVVAGIIGLLMSYLVLPPFGATPAVRA
;
A
#
# COMPACT_ATOMS: atom_id res chain seq x y z
N MET A 1 -9.70 -54.96 -24.64
CA MET A 1 -8.44 -54.75 -23.92
C MET A 1 -7.48 -54.01 -24.84
N ALA A 2 -7.52 -52.67 -24.84
CA ALA A 2 -6.52 -51.86 -25.51
C ALA A 2 -5.32 -51.73 -24.57
N THR A 3 -4.15 -52.16 -25.02
CA THR A 3 -2.87 -51.99 -24.33
C THR A 3 -2.64 -50.51 -24.03
N GLN A 4 -2.67 -50.13 -22.74
CA GLN A 4 -2.15 -48.83 -22.28
C GLN A 4 -0.66 -48.80 -22.66
N ALA A 5 -0.32 -48.13 -23.76
CA ALA A 5 1.04 -47.72 -24.03
C ALA A 5 1.49 -46.89 -22.82
N SER A 6 2.47 -47.37 -22.07
CA SER A 6 2.92 -46.71 -20.85
C SER A 6 3.47 -45.32 -21.23
N ALA A 7 2.78 -44.25 -20.82
CA ALA A 7 3.20 -42.89 -21.10
C ALA A 7 4.65 -42.65 -20.64
N ARG A 8 5.45 -41.99 -21.49
CA ARG A 8 6.88 -41.78 -21.24
C ARG A 8 7.11 -41.03 -19.92
N LYS A 9 7.79 -41.66 -18.97
CA LYS A 9 8.11 -41.04 -17.67
C LYS A 9 9.18 -39.96 -17.81
N ALA A 10 9.08 -38.92 -16.99
CA ALA A 10 10.12 -37.90 -16.88
C ALA A 10 11.39 -38.49 -16.25
N SER A 11 12.54 -38.13 -16.81
CA SER A 11 13.82 -38.46 -16.20
C SER A 11 14.11 -37.51 -15.03
N PRO A 12 14.85 -37.94 -13.99
CA PRO A 12 15.20 -37.05 -12.87
C PRO A 12 15.90 -35.76 -13.31
N ARG A 13 16.75 -35.83 -14.35
CA ARG A 13 17.42 -34.65 -14.92
C ARG A 13 16.42 -33.66 -15.54
N PHE A 14 15.39 -34.17 -16.20
CA PHE A 14 14.34 -33.35 -16.79
C PHE A 14 13.51 -32.64 -15.70
N ASP A 15 13.13 -33.37 -14.65
CA ASP A 15 12.36 -32.79 -13.53
C ASP A 15 13.13 -31.68 -12.83
N TRP A 16 14.43 -31.87 -12.60
CA TRP A 16 15.28 -30.84 -12.01
C TRP A 16 15.47 -29.63 -12.92
N ALA A 17 15.63 -29.84 -14.24
CA ALA A 17 15.70 -28.74 -15.20
C ALA A 17 14.42 -27.90 -15.20
N MET A 18 13.25 -28.55 -15.24
CA MET A 18 11.96 -27.86 -15.17
C MET A 18 11.74 -27.15 -13.84
N ALA A 19 12.14 -27.76 -12.73
CA ALA A 19 12.06 -27.13 -11.41
C ALA A 19 12.94 -25.88 -11.33
N GLY A 20 14.17 -25.92 -11.86
CA GLY A 20 15.06 -24.76 -11.92
C GLY A 20 14.51 -23.64 -12.79
N LEU A 21 14.06 -23.96 -14.01
CA LEU A 21 13.45 -23.00 -14.93
C LEU A 21 12.20 -22.35 -14.33
N SER A 22 11.35 -23.13 -13.68
CA SER A 22 10.14 -22.63 -13.00
C SER A 22 10.49 -21.72 -11.83
N THR A 23 11.59 -22.00 -11.10
CA THR A 23 12.05 -21.17 -9.99
C THR A 23 12.49 -19.80 -10.48
N VAL A 24 13.27 -19.76 -11.57
CA VAL A 24 13.73 -18.51 -12.16
C VAL A 24 12.56 -17.72 -12.76
N LEU A 25 11.57 -18.39 -13.34
CA LEU A 25 10.34 -17.74 -13.83
C LEU A 25 9.58 -17.04 -12.69
N VAL A 26 9.31 -17.72 -11.58
CA VAL A 26 8.64 -17.12 -10.42
C VAL A 26 9.50 -16.04 -9.77
N GLY A 27 10.83 -16.19 -9.76
CA GLY A 27 11.75 -15.13 -9.34
C GLY A 27 11.61 -13.87 -10.22
N GLY A 28 11.51 -14.02 -11.54
CA GLY A 28 11.23 -12.92 -12.46
C GLY A 28 9.87 -12.25 -12.20
N PHE A 29 8.84 -13.04 -11.87
CA PHE A 29 7.52 -12.52 -11.49
C PHE A 29 7.57 -11.68 -10.20
N TYR A 30 8.27 -12.16 -9.17
CA TYR A 30 8.45 -11.39 -7.93
C TYR A 30 9.34 -10.15 -8.10
N LEU A 31 10.32 -10.21 -9.00
CA LEU A 31 11.12 -9.04 -9.37
C LEU A 31 10.28 -7.96 -10.03
N ASP A 32 9.36 -8.36 -10.91
CA ASP A 32 8.43 -7.45 -11.57
C ASP A 32 7.43 -6.83 -10.58
N LEU A 33 6.81 -7.64 -9.72
CA LEU A 33 5.96 -7.17 -8.62
C LEU A 33 6.70 -6.19 -7.70
N TRP A 34 7.96 -6.48 -7.34
CA TRP A 34 8.79 -5.60 -6.53
C TRP A 34 9.03 -4.26 -7.22
N ALA A 35 9.30 -4.26 -8.53
CA ALA A 35 9.51 -3.04 -9.29
C ALA A 35 8.25 -2.15 -9.29
N HIS A 36 7.07 -2.75 -9.45
CA HIS A 36 5.80 -2.04 -9.31
C HIS A 36 5.59 -1.48 -7.89
N ALA A 37 5.86 -2.28 -6.85
CA ALA A 37 5.72 -1.85 -5.45
C ALA A 37 6.66 -0.68 -5.08
N HIS A 38 7.80 -0.55 -5.77
CA HIS A 38 8.82 0.46 -5.49
C HIS A 38 8.86 1.61 -6.51
N GLY A 39 7.84 1.74 -7.36
CA GLY A 39 7.75 2.82 -8.36
C GLY A 39 8.91 2.82 -9.35
N ARG A 40 9.42 1.64 -9.72
CA ARG A 40 10.52 1.44 -10.68
C ARG A 40 10.03 1.12 -12.09
N THR A 41 8.73 1.14 -12.31
CA THR A 41 8.07 0.92 -13.59
C THR A 41 7.45 2.23 -14.05
N ASP A 42 7.73 2.62 -15.30
CA ASP A 42 7.06 3.74 -15.95
C ASP A 42 5.62 3.35 -16.32
N ASN A 43 4.79 4.29 -16.76
CA ASN A 43 3.41 4.04 -17.24
C ASN A 43 3.36 3.32 -18.61
N THR A 44 4.31 2.44 -18.88
CA THR A 44 4.43 1.71 -20.16
C THR A 44 4.57 0.21 -19.90
N PHE A 45 4.02 -0.59 -20.82
CA PHE A 45 4.11 -2.05 -20.78
C PHE A 45 5.55 -2.57 -20.91
N PHE A 46 6.42 -1.85 -21.63
CA PHE A 46 7.77 -2.32 -21.96
C PHE A 46 8.80 -1.84 -20.93
N THR A 47 8.87 -2.52 -19.79
CA THR A 47 9.88 -2.25 -18.75
C THR A 47 10.99 -3.30 -18.77
N PRO A 48 12.20 -2.99 -18.26
CA PRO A 48 13.26 -3.98 -18.08
C PRO A 48 12.82 -5.17 -17.23
N TRP A 49 11.90 -4.96 -16.29
CA TRP A 49 11.40 -5.97 -15.36
C TRP A 49 10.46 -6.96 -16.03
N HIS A 50 9.53 -6.46 -16.87
CA HIS A 50 8.76 -7.29 -17.78
C HIS A 50 9.68 -8.09 -18.71
N ALA A 51 10.70 -7.44 -19.29
CA ALA A 51 11.64 -8.12 -20.18
C ALA A 51 12.36 -9.29 -19.50
N VAL A 52 12.72 -9.16 -18.22
CA VAL A 52 13.26 -10.27 -17.42
C VAL A 52 12.22 -11.39 -17.29
N LEU A 53 11.00 -11.08 -16.81
CA LEU A 53 9.93 -12.08 -16.66
C LEU A 53 9.65 -12.85 -17.96
N TYR A 54 9.46 -12.14 -19.07
CA TYR A 54 9.18 -12.73 -20.38
C TYR A 54 10.38 -13.50 -20.95
N SER A 55 11.61 -13.10 -20.63
CA SER A 55 12.81 -13.88 -21.01
C SER A 55 12.85 -15.23 -20.29
N MET A 56 12.46 -15.26 -19.02
CA MET A 56 12.39 -16.52 -18.26
C MET A 56 11.26 -17.42 -18.76
N LEU A 57 10.12 -16.83 -19.13
CA LEU A 57 9.04 -17.56 -19.82
C LEU A 57 9.53 -18.16 -21.14
N ALA A 58 10.24 -17.37 -21.96
CA ALA A 58 10.78 -17.82 -23.23
C ALA A 58 11.74 -19.01 -23.03
N ALA A 59 12.59 -18.98 -21.99
CA ALA A 59 13.48 -20.10 -21.66
C ALA A 59 12.70 -21.39 -21.35
N VAL A 60 11.61 -21.31 -20.58
CA VAL A 60 10.72 -22.46 -20.31
C VAL A 60 10.08 -22.97 -21.60
N GLY A 61 9.55 -22.05 -22.41
CA GLY A 61 8.89 -22.37 -23.68
C GLY A 61 9.81 -23.05 -24.68
N VAL A 62 11.03 -22.53 -24.86
CA VAL A 62 12.06 -23.13 -25.72
C VAL A 62 12.44 -24.51 -25.22
N PHE A 63 12.65 -24.68 -23.92
CA PHE A 63 13.02 -25.98 -23.35
C PHE A 63 11.96 -27.07 -23.60
N LEU A 64 10.69 -26.76 -23.34
CA LEU A 64 9.58 -27.68 -23.59
C LEU A 64 9.38 -27.94 -25.09
N SER A 65 9.40 -26.89 -25.91
CA SER A 65 9.18 -27.00 -27.35
C SER A 65 10.28 -27.79 -28.05
N VAL A 66 11.56 -27.55 -27.72
CA VAL A 66 12.69 -28.32 -28.26
C VAL A 66 12.64 -29.77 -27.81
N THR A 67 12.22 -30.04 -26.56
CA THR A 67 12.04 -31.43 -26.08
C THR A 67 10.96 -32.15 -26.87
N ALA A 68 9.80 -31.50 -27.05
CA ALA A 68 8.69 -32.04 -27.82
C ALA A 68 9.08 -32.28 -29.28
N TRP A 69 9.69 -31.28 -29.92
CA TRP A 69 10.16 -31.33 -31.29
C TRP A 69 11.16 -32.47 -31.54
N ARG A 70 12.13 -32.66 -30.62
CA ARG A 70 13.10 -33.77 -30.71
C ARG A 70 12.45 -35.14 -30.58
N ALA A 71 11.42 -35.28 -29.75
CA ALA A 71 10.69 -36.54 -29.60
C ALA A 71 9.85 -36.82 -30.85
N TRP A 72 9.16 -35.80 -31.36
CA TRP A 72 8.37 -35.87 -32.58
C TRP A 72 9.21 -36.24 -33.81
N HIS A 73 10.38 -35.62 -33.98
CA HIS A 73 11.32 -35.97 -35.06
C HIS A 73 11.89 -37.39 -34.97
N ARG A 74 11.81 -38.04 -33.81
CA ARG A 74 12.18 -39.44 -33.61
C ARG A 74 11.00 -40.40 -33.79
N GLY A 75 9.88 -39.92 -34.32
CA GLY A 75 8.70 -40.70 -34.63
C GLY A 75 7.70 -40.84 -33.48
N ALA A 76 7.88 -40.13 -32.37
CA ALA A 76 6.87 -40.10 -31.32
C ALA A 76 5.65 -39.27 -31.78
N PRO A 77 4.41 -39.71 -31.50
CA PRO A 77 3.25 -38.87 -31.76
C PRO A 77 3.28 -37.61 -30.88
N TRP A 78 2.61 -36.54 -31.33
CA TRP A 78 2.70 -35.23 -30.67
C TRP A 78 2.19 -35.25 -29.21
N TRP A 79 1.22 -36.10 -28.89
CA TRP A 79 0.71 -36.28 -27.52
C TRP A 79 1.65 -37.07 -26.58
N GLU A 80 2.68 -37.75 -27.12
CA GLU A 80 3.74 -38.42 -26.35
C GLU A 80 5.09 -37.69 -26.43
N SER A 81 5.10 -36.51 -27.05
CA SER A 81 6.33 -35.76 -27.29
C SER A 81 6.93 -35.15 -26.02
N LEU A 82 6.13 -34.96 -24.97
CA LEU A 82 6.59 -34.58 -23.64
C LEU A 82 6.43 -35.71 -22.62
N PRO A 83 7.28 -35.74 -21.58
CA PRO A 83 7.06 -36.66 -20.47
C PRO A 83 5.72 -36.41 -19.77
N ALA A 84 5.11 -37.49 -19.28
CA ALA A 84 3.85 -37.44 -18.56
C ALA A 84 3.93 -36.47 -17.37
N GLY A 85 3.12 -35.42 -17.40
CA GLY A 85 3.00 -34.39 -16.35
C GLY A 85 3.22 -32.97 -16.86
N TYR A 86 3.90 -32.84 -18.01
CA TYR A 86 4.32 -31.56 -18.59
C TYR A 86 3.50 -31.13 -19.80
N ASP A 87 2.53 -31.93 -20.21
CA ASP A 87 1.51 -31.61 -21.21
C ASP A 87 0.82 -30.27 -20.91
N LEU A 88 0.31 -30.11 -19.69
CA LEU A 88 -0.31 -28.87 -19.24
C LEU A 88 0.69 -27.73 -19.03
N SER A 89 1.98 -28.02 -18.81
CA SER A 89 2.99 -26.97 -18.72
C SER A 89 3.21 -26.30 -20.08
N LEU A 90 3.19 -27.07 -21.18
CA LEU A 90 3.27 -26.52 -22.53
C LEU A 90 2.01 -25.71 -22.89
N VAL A 91 0.82 -26.19 -22.49
CA VAL A 91 -0.43 -25.42 -22.62
C VAL A 91 -0.32 -24.12 -21.83
N GLY A 92 0.21 -24.16 -20.60
CA GLY A 92 0.48 -22.98 -19.79
C GLY A 92 1.39 -21.97 -20.49
N VAL A 93 2.47 -22.40 -21.16
CA VAL A 93 3.32 -21.49 -21.96
C VAL A 93 2.51 -20.81 -23.07
N ALA A 94 1.71 -21.57 -23.82
CA ALA A 94 0.89 -21.01 -24.89
C ALA A 94 -0.15 -20.01 -24.34
N LEU A 95 -0.81 -20.34 -23.24
CA LEU A 95 -1.75 -19.46 -22.55
C LEU A 95 -1.08 -18.20 -22.01
N PHE A 96 0.15 -18.30 -21.52
CA PHE A 96 0.90 -17.13 -21.02
C PHE A 96 1.22 -16.17 -22.17
N VAL A 97 1.63 -16.68 -23.34
CA VAL A 97 1.89 -15.85 -24.53
C VAL A 97 0.61 -15.16 -25.01
N LEU A 98 -0.50 -15.89 -25.09
CA LEU A 98 -1.80 -15.32 -25.45
C LEU A 98 -2.28 -14.31 -24.40
N GLY A 99 -2.11 -14.64 -23.13
CA GLY A 99 -2.44 -13.77 -22.00
C GLY A 99 -1.65 -12.47 -22.02
N GLY A 100 -0.33 -12.53 -22.28
CA GLY A 100 0.51 -11.33 -22.35
C GLY A 100 0.20 -10.46 -23.57
N GLY A 101 -0.19 -11.07 -24.69
CA GLY A 101 -0.73 -10.32 -25.83
C GLY A 101 -2.07 -9.66 -25.53
N ALA A 102 -2.97 -10.37 -24.84
CA ALA A 102 -4.24 -9.82 -24.38
C ALA A 102 -4.04 -8.71 -23.35
N ASP A 103 -3.04 -8.85 -22.47
CA ASP A 103 -2.67 -7.87 -21.45
C ASP A 103 -2.14 -6.58 -22.08
N LEU A 104 -1.26 -6.70 -23.09
CA LEU A 104 -0.83 -5.55 -23.89
C LEU A 104 -2.04 -4.83 -24.53
N VAL A 105 -2.97 -5.57 -25.14
CA VAL A 105 -4.19 -5.00 -25.72
C VAL A 105 -5.07 -4.35 -24.65
N TRP A 106 -5.18 -4.98 -23.48
CA TRP A 106 -5.94 -4.47 -22.35
C TRP A 106 -5.40 -3.12 -21.89
N HIS A 107 -4.08 -3.00 -21.75
CA HIS A 107 -3.44 -1.74 -21.43
C HIS A 107 -3.63 -0.65 -22.48
N LEU A 108 -3.67 -1.01 -23.77
CA LEU A 108 -3.94 -0.05 -24.85
C LEU A 108 -5.39 0.46 -24.84
N LEU A 109 -6.34 -0.37 -24.38
CA LEU A 109 -7.76 -0.02 -24.37
C LEU A 109 -8.20 0.68 -23.08
N PHE A 110 -7.65 0.28 -21.93
CA PHE A 110 -8.13 0.68 -20.60
C PHE A 110 -7.07 1.38 -19.74
N GLY A 111 -5.83 1.49 -20.20
CA GLY A 111 -4.71 2.07 -19.46
C GLY A 111 -3.96 1.08 -18.57
N VAL A 112 -2.94 1.57 -17.86
CA VAL A 112 -2.14 0.75 -16.93
C VAL A 112 -2.83 0.76 -15.56
N GLU A 113 -3.14 -0.43 -15.04
CA GLU A 113 -3.72 -0.56 -13.70
C GLU A 113 -2.68 -0.34 -12.60
N PHE A 114 -3.14 0.12 -11.44
CA PHE A 114 -2.31 0.31 -10.26
C PHE A 114 -2.90 -0.42 -9.06
N SER A 115 -2.06 -0.78 -8.09
CA SER A 115 -2.48 -1.39 -6.82
C SER A 115 -3.24 -2.71 -7.02
N VAL A 116 -4.36 -2.91 -6.30
CA VAL A 116 -5.15 -4.16 -6.30
C VAL A 116 -5.71 -4.49 -7.69
N ASP A 117 -6.05 -3.48 -8.49
CA ASP A 117 -6.62 -3.65 -9.83
C ASP A 117 -5.64 -4.39 -10.76
N ALA A 118 -4.34 -4.08 -10.67
CA ALA A 118 -3.29 -4.76 -11.44
C ALA A 118 -3.17 -6.25 -11.09
N LEU A 119 -3.51 -6.65 -9.86
CA LEU A 119 -3.47 -8.06 -9.45
C LEU A 119 -4.73 -8.83 -9.88
N LEU A 120 -5.87 -8.15 -10.04
CA LEU A 120 -7.17 -8.79 -10.27
C LEU A 120 -7.70 -8.60 -11.69
N SER A 121 -6.97 -7.92 -12.57
CA SER A 121 -7.41 -7.74 -13.95
C SER A 121 -7.56 -9.09 -14.67
N PRO A 122 -8.53 -9.22 -15.58
CA PRO A 122 -8.82 -10.52 -16.22
C PRO A 122 -7.61 -11.12 -16.95
N THR A 123 -6.78 -10.29 -17.56
CA THR A 123 -5.58 -10.70 -18.29
C THR A 123 -4.49 -11.20 -17.34
N HIS A 124 -4.27 -10.52 -16.23
CA HIS A 124 -3.34 -10.94 -15.18
C HIS A 124 -3.79 -12.27 -14.52
N LEU A 125 -5.09 -12.48 -14.34
CA LEU A 125 -5.61 -13.77 -13.84
C LEU A 125 -5.40 -14.92 -14.83
N VAL A 126 -5.47 -14.67 -16.14
CA VAL A 126 -5.09 -15.65 -17.18
C VAL A 126 -3.59 -15.95 -17.09
N LEU A 127 -2.74 -14.94 -16.91
CA LEU A 127 -1.29 -15.11 -16.72
C LEU A 127 -0.98 -15.90 -15.44
N ALA A 128 -1.68 -15.63 -14.34
CA ALA A 128 -1.55 -16.38 -13.09
C ALA A 128 -1.91 -17.86 -13.29
N ALA A 129 -3.04 -18.14 -13.93
CA ALA A 129 -3.48 -19.50 -14.23
C ALA A 129 -2.48 -20.23 -15.13
N ALA A 130 -1.97 -19.56 -16.16
CA ALA A 130 -0.93 -20.07 -17.05
C ALA A 130 0.36 -20.39 -16.28
N GLY A 131 0.81 -19.48 -15.41
CA GLY A 131 1.96 -19.67 -14.52
C GLY A 131 1.80 -20.89 -13.63
N VAL A 132 0.63 -21.07 -12.99
CA VAL A 132 0.34 -22.26 -12.17
C VAL A 132 0.45 -23.54 -13.00
N LEU A 133 -0.11 -23.57 -14.22
CA LEU A 133 -0.02 -24.74 -15.11
C LEU A 133 1.43 -25.08 -15.46
N ILE A 134 2.27 -24.06 -15.72
CA ILE A 134 3.70 -24.22 -16.00
C ILE A 134 4.40 -24.87 -14.81
N VAL A 135 4.35 -24.22 -13.65
CA VAL A 135 5.19 -24.60 -12.48
C VAL A 135 4.76 -25.91 -11.82
N THR A 136 3.51 -26.35 -12.04
CA THR A 136 2.97 -27.60 -11.46
C THR A 136 3.33 -28.88 -12.23
N GLY A 137 4.17 -28.79 -13.28
CA GLY A 137 4.59 -29.93 -14.10
C GLY A 137 5.25 -31.06 -13.30
N SER A 138 6.23 -30.73 -12.47
CA SER A 138 6.96 -31.71 -11.64
C SER A 138 6.05 -32.40 -10.61
N LEU A 139 5.07 -31.68 -10.06
CA LEU A 139 4.06 -32.24 -9.17
C LEU A 139 3.18 -33.27 -9.90
N ARG A 140 2.64 -32.91 -11.08
CA ARG A 140 1.83 -33.83 -11.89
C ARG A 140 2.62 -35.04 -12.36
N ALA A 141 3.89 -34.87 -12.71
CA ALA A 141 4.79 -35.97 -13.08
C ALA A 141 4.97 -36.94 -11.90
N ALA A 142 5.16 -36.43 -10.68
CA ALA A 142 5.24 -37.24 -9.47
C ALA A 142 3.93 -38.00 -9.20
N TRP A 143 2.76 -37.39 -9.42
CA TRP A 143 1.47 -38.05 -9.26
C TRP A 143 1.26 -39.24 -10.20
N ARG A 144 1.91 -39.22 -11.37
CA ARG A 144 1.83 -40.29 -12.38
C ARG A 144 2.89 -41.38 -12.19
N ASP A 145 3.79 -41.28 -11.20
CA ASP A 145 4.78 -42.33 -10.92
C ASP A 145 4.39 -43.27 -9.76
N PRO A 146 4.09 -44.55 -10.02
CA PRO A 146 3.71 -45.52 -8.98
C PRO A 146 4.86 -45.94 -8.04
N ALA A 147 6.14 -45.73 -8.41
CA ALA A 147 7.30 -46.11 -7.60
C ALA A 147 7.82 -44.96 -6.71
N ARG A 148 7.07 -43.88 -6.53
CA ARG A 148 7.55 -42.65 -5.90
C ARG A 148 7.89 -42.76 -4.41
N GLU A 149 7.16 -43.56 -3.65
CA GLU A 149 7.37 -43.69 -2.19
C GLU A 149 8.69 -44.42 -1.85
N SER A 150 9.23 -45.21 -2.77
CA SER A 150 10.53 -45.88 -2.61
C SER A 150 11.71 -45.06 -3.16
N ARG A 151 11.45 -43.93 -3.82
CA ARG A 151 12.52 -43.05 -4.33
C ARG A 151 13.24 -42.31 -3.20
N ARG A 152 14.53 -42.07 -3.42
CA ARG A 152 15.38 -41.23 -2.56
C ARG A 152 14.77 -39.83 -2.37
N TRP A 153 15.03 -39.24 -1.20
CA TRP A 153 14.62 -37.88 -0.82
C TRP A 153 14.82 -36.84 -1.95
N LEU A 154 16.02 -36.77 -2.54
CA LEU A 154 16.37 -35.81 -3.59
C LEU A 154 15.48 -35.90 -4.84
N ALA A 155 14.89 -37.06 -5.12
CA ALA A 155 14.03 -37.25 -6.29
C ALA A 155 12.62 -36.65 -6.10
N ARG A 156 12.26 -36.23 -4.88
CA ARG A 156 10.94 -35.63 -4.57
C ARG A 156 10.98 -34.11 -4.51
N ILE A 157 12.18 -33.52 -4.36
CA ILE A 157 12.35 -32.07 -4.24
C ILE A 157 11.73 -31.30 -5.41
N PRO A 158 11.85 -31.71 -6.70
CA PRO A 158 11.19 -31.00 -7.79
C PRO A 158 9.67 -30.85 -7.63
N ALA A 159 8.99 -31.87 -7.10
CA ALA A 159 7.56 -31.82 -6.85
C ALA A 159 7.20 -30.94 -5.63
N VAL A 160 8.06 -30.92 -4.60
CA VAL A 160 7.88 -30.03 -3.44
C VAL A 160 8.13 -28.57 -3.83
N LEU A 161 9.17 -28.30 -4.63
CA LEU A 161 9.45 -26.96 -5.15
C LEU A 161 8.30 -26.48 -6.03
N SER A 162 7.75 -27.37 -6.86
CA SER A 162 6.56 -27.11 -7.67
C SER A 162 5.34 -26.68 -6.83
N LEU A 163 5.13 -27.29 -5.66
CA LEU A 163 4.10 -26.85 -4.69
C LEU A 163 4.42 -25.48 -4.09
N ALA A 164 5.67 -25.24 -3.71
CA ALA A 164 6.11 -23.95 -3.17
C ALA A 164 5.93 -22.81 -4.18
N LEU A 165 6.31 -23.04 -5.45
CA LEU A 165 6.15 -22.07 -6.53
C LEU A 165 4.68 -21.80 -6.86
N ALA A 166 3.82 -22.83 -6.83
CA ALA A 166 2.38 -22.65 -6.99
C ALA A 166 1.80 -21.80 -5.86
N LEU A 167 2.17 -22.07 -4.60
CA LEU A 167 1.79 -21.23 -3.46
C LEU A 167 2.25 -19.79 -3.68
N SER A 168 3.50 -19.58 -4.09
CA SER A 168 4.06 -18.25 -4.33
C SER A 168 3.32 -17.46 -5.40
N ILE A 169 2.83 -18.08 -6.47
CA ILE A 169 1.97 -17.39 -7.44
C ILE A 169 0.68 -16.92 -6.76
N PHE A 170 -0.02 -17.82 -6.05
CA PHE A 170 -1.26 -17.43 -5.36
C PHE A 170 -1.05 -16.33 -4.31
N THR A 171 0.02 -16.40 -3.52
CA THR A 171 0.33 -15.38 -2.51
C THR A 171 0.81 -14.08 -3.12
N GLY A 172 1.51 -14.10 -4.27
CA GLY A 172 1.89 -12.88 -4.99
C GLY A 172 0.67 -12.14 -5.53
N PHE A 173 -0.31 -12.87 -6.04
CA PHE A 173 -1.58 -12.30 -6.51
C PHE A 173 -2.53 -11.89 -5.38
N THR A 174 -2.37 -12.45 -4.17
CA THR A 174 -3.15 -12.09 -2.97
C THR A 174 -2.34 -11.31 -1.93
N GLN A 175 -1.23 -10.72 -2.36
CA GLN A 175 -0.24 -10.09 -1.46
C GLN A 175 -0.82 -8.92 -0.66
N PHE A 176 -1.81 -8.22 -1.22
CA PHE A 176 -2.49 -7.07 -0.62
C PHE A 176 -3.21 -7.38 0.71
N ILE A 177 -3.41 -8.67 1.01
CA ILE A 177 -3.94 -9.17 2.29
C ILE A 177 -3.02 -10.24 2.92
N HIS A 178 -1.75 -10.31 2.53
CA HIS A 178 -0.79 -11.25 3.13
C HIS A 178 -0.09 -10.69 4.41
N PRO A 179 -0.12 -11.39 5.57
CA PRO A 179 0.42 -10.86 6.85
C PRO A 179 1.93 -10.63 6.90
N LEU A 180 2.69 -11.26 6.00
CA LEU A 180 4.13 -11.04 5.83
C LEU A 180 4.47 -9.81 4.97
N VAL A 181 3.51 -9.32 4.18
CA VAL A 181 3.64 -8.12 3.35
C VAL A 181 3.22 -6.92 4.20
N ASP A 182 2.03 -7.01 4.80
CA ASP A 182 1.48 -6.01 5.71
C ASP A 182 1.15 -6.65 7.08
N PRO A 183 1.93 -6.37 8.14
CA PRO A 183 1.71 -6.98 9.45
C PRO A 183 0.62 -6.24 10.25
N TRP A 184 -0.66 -6.40 9.86
CA TRP A 184 -1.80 -5.69 10.47
C TRP A 184 -1.93 -5.81 11.99
N ALA A 185 -1.34 -6.85 12.57
CA ALA A 185 -1.43 -7.15 13.99
C ALA A 185 -0.24 -6.67 14.82
N GLU A 186 0.74 -6.03 14.19
CA GLU A 186 1.85 -5.37 14.87
C GLU A 186 1.36 -4.26 15.81
N VAL A 187 2.01 -4.07 16.95
CA VAL A 187 1.87 -2.83 17.73
C VAL A 187 2.34 -1.71 16.81
N SER A 188 1.39 -0.94 16.30
CA SER A 188 1.73 0.37 15.74
C SER A 188 2.48 1.11 16.84
N PRO A 189 3.74 1.54 16.62
CA PRO A 189 4.46 2.29 17.62
C PRO A 189 3.66 3.57 17.85
N VAL A 190 2.92 3.56 18.96
CA VAL A 190 2.06 4.64 19.42
C VAL A 190 0.83 4.82 18.50
N ALA A 191 -0.08 5.68 18.91
CA ALA A 191 -0.86 6.51 18.01
C ALA A 191 0.04 7.19 16.94
N ALA A 192 0.58 6.41 16.02
CA ALA A 192 1.03 6.87 14.72
C ALA A 192 -0.25 7.20 13.96
N THR A 193 -0.73 8.43 14.17
CA THR A 193 -1.22 9.21 13.04
C THR A 193 -0.36 8.81 11.84
N ALA A 194 -1.04 8.34 10.80
CA ALA A 194 -0.37 7.91 9.60
C ALA A 194 0.67 8.98 9.24
N ALA A 195 1.96 8.59 9.24
CA ALA A 195 3.06 9.54 9.15
C ALA A 195 2.86 10.30 7.84
N SER A 196 2.52 11.58 7.95
CA SER A 196 2.25 12.39 6.79
C SER A 196 3.57 12.79 6.18
N GLU A 197 3.60 12.84 4.86
CA GLU A 197 4.76 13.15 4.06
C GLU A 197 4.38 14.21 3.04
N ILE A 198 5.38 14.95 2.58
CA ILE A 198 5.15 16.06 1.67
C ILE A 198 5.23 15.52 0.25
N TYR A 199 4.21 15.82 -0.52
CA TYR A 199 4.10 15.51 -1.93
C TYR A 199 3.99 16.81 -2.72
N GLN A 200 4.57 16.79 -3.91
CA GLN A 200 4.36 17.77 -4.96
C GLN A 200 3.53 17.11 -6.06
N VAL A 201 2.55 17.83 -6.61
CA VAL A 201 1.77 17.39 -7.76
C VAL A 201 1.66 18.52 -8.78
N ASP A 202 1.63 18.20 -10.06
CA ASP A 202 1.32 19.18 -11.11
C ASP A 202 -0.10 19.72 -10.93
N ALA A 203 -0.30 21.00 -11.27
CA ALA A 203 -1.59 21.68 -11.11
C ALA A 203 -2.72 21.11 -12.00
N ASP A 204 -2.39 20.25 -12.95
CA ASP A 204 -3.33 19.48 -13.77
C ASP A 204 -3.50 18.02 -13.29
N GLY A 205 -2.72 17.59 -12.30
CA GLY A 205 -2.72 16.23 -11.73
C GLY A 205 -1.86 15.21 -12.47
N ALA A 206 -1.05 15.60 -13.48
CA ALA A 206 -0.35 14.65 -14.34
C ALA A 206 0.83 13.91 -13.66
N HIS A 207 1.61 14.61 -12.84
CA HIS A 207 2.77 14.02 -12.15
C HIS A 207 2.74 14.33 -10.66
N GLN A 208 3.01 13.32 -9.84
CA GLN A 208 3.13 13.42 -8.39
C GLN A 208 4.50 12.92 -7.97
N THR A 209 5.20 13.69 -7.12
CA THR A 209 6.52 13.35 -6.57
C THR A 209 6.47 13.45 -5.05
N ARG A 210 7.01 12.44 -4.38
CA ARG A 210 7.19 12.47 -2.92
C ARG A 210 8.50 13.18 -2.58
N LEU A 211 8.44 14.18 -1.72
CA LEU A 211 9.60 15.00 -1.33
C LEU A 211 10.21 14.57 0.00
N THR A 212 9.43 13.97 0.92
CA THR A 212 9.95 13.55 2.23
C THR A 212 9.74 12.06 2.53
N ILE A 213 10.68 11.49 3.29
CA ILE A 213 10.60 10.16 3.88
C ILE A 213 10.90 10.32 5.37
N SER A 214 9.86 10.47 6.18
CA SER A 214 10.01 10.80 7.60
C SER A 214 9.85 9.56 8.47
N ARG A 215 10.96 8.83 8.67
CA ARG A 215 10.99 7.63 9.53
C ARG A 215 10.73 8.00 11.00
N GLY A 216 9.50 7.79 11.46
CA GLY A 216 9.09 8.06 12.85
C GLY A 216 8.72 9.52 13.14
N ALA A 217 8.47 10.33 12.10
CA ALA A 217 7.99 11.69 12.21
C ALA A 217 6.88 11.94 11.17
N SER A 218 6.04 12.95 11.40
CA SER A 218 4.99 13.35 10.47
C SER A 218 5.26 14.76 9.97
N ASP A 219 5.41 14.92 8.66
CA ASP A 219 5.56 16.22 8.01
C ASP A 219 4.20 16.74 7.58
N GLY A 220 3.93 18.03 7.84
CA GLY A 220 2.64 18.66 7.60
C GLY A 220 2.76 20.12 7.18
N SER A 221 1.65 20.68 6.71
CA SER A 221 1.53 22.10 6.34
C SER A 221 2.65 22.64 5.43
N PRO A 222 2.97 21.98 4.30
CA PRO A 222 4.03 22.41 3.41
C PRO A 222 3.62 23.65 2.61
N VAL A 223 4.53 24.61 2.47
CA VAL A 223 4.33 25.79 1.63
C VAL A 223 5.64 26.23 0.98
N PHE A 224 5.56 26.73 -0.26
CA PHE A 224 6.70 27.33 -0.93
C PHE A 224 7.01 28.72 -0.36
N SER A 225 8.29 29.05 -0.34
CA SER A 225 8.79 30.43 -0.28
C SER A 225 8.32 31.24 -1.50
N ALA A 226 8.25 32.57 -1.35
CA ALA A 226 7.78 33.46 -2.41
C ALA A 226 8.64 33.39 -3.69
N ASP A 227 9.94 33.12 -3.57
CA ASP A 227 10.86 32.91 -4.69
C ASP A 227 10.83 31.47 -5.24
N GLY A 228 10.15 30.54 -4.55
CA GLY A 228 10.07 29.13 -4.90
C GLY A 228 11.34 28.32 -4.60
N ALA A 229 12.35 28.90 -3.96
CA ALA A 229 13.63 28.21 -3.74
C ALA A 229 13.58 27.20 -2.59
N PHE A 230 12.68 27.43 -1.62
CA PHE A 230 12.56 26.65 -0.39
C PHE A 230 11.11 26.24 -0.11
N ILE A 231 10.97 25.16 0.65
CA ILE A 231 9.72 24.69 1.23
C ILE A 231 9.81 24.79 2.75
N PHE A 232 8.82 25.44 3.36
CA PHE A 232 8.62 25.46 4.81
C PHE A 232 7.55 24.46 5.19
N PHE A 233 7.74 23.77 6.32
CA PHE A 233 6.80 22.74 6.78
C PHE A 233 6.93 22.51 8.29
N THR A 234 5.96 21.84 8.88
CA THR A 234 6.06 21.35 10.27
C THR A 234 6.48 19.90 10.29
N ARG A 235 7.28 19.51 11.29
CA ARG A 235 7.64 18.11 11.53
C ARG A 235 7.30 17.74 12.96
N ALA A 236 6.30 16.89 13.11
CA ALA A 236 5.86 16.33 14.38
C ALA A 236 6.62 15.05 14.72
N ARG A 237 7.11 14.93 15.95
CA ARG A 237 7.72 13.70 16.47
C ARG A 237 6.97 13.24 17.71
N ALA A 238 6.66 11.94 17.77
CA ALA A 238 6.14 11.33 18.97
C ALA A 238 7.30 11.19 19.99
N ILE A 239 7.13 11.78 21.17
CA ILE A 239 8.06 11.64 22.29
C ILE A 239 7.34 10.82 23.36
N ALA A 240 7.87 9.65 23.71
CA ALA A 240 7.24 8.78 24.69
C ALA A 240 7.08 9.51 26.04
N GLY A 241 5.85 9.57 26.56
CA GLY A 241 5.53 10.21 27.84
C GLY A 241 5.37 11.74 27.80
N HIS A 242 5.40 12.37 26.62
CA HIS A 242 5.21 13.81 26.45
C HIS A 242 4.20 14.13 25.34
N ASP A 243 3.59 15.32 25.42
CA ASP A 243 2.78 15.83 24.30
C ASP A 243 3.66 15.91 23.03
N PRO A 244 3.12 15.51 21.86
CA PRO A 244 3.86 15.62 20.61
C PRO A 244 4.39 17.04 20.40
N VAL A 245 5.58 17.16 19.81
CA VAL A 245 6.18 18.47 19.46
C VAL A 245 6.24 18.54 17.95
N ALA A 246 5.75 19.65 17.38
CA ALA A 246 5.77 19.93 15.95
C ALA A 246 6.62 21.16 15.69
N ASP A 247 7.85 20.95 15.26
CA ASP A 247 8.81 22.03 14.97
C ASP A 247 8.70 22.55 13.55
N VAL A 248 9.16 23.77 13.31
CA VAL A 248 9.20 24.37 11.96
C VAL A 248 10.51 24.00 11.28
N PHE A 249 10.42 23.50 10.06
CA PHE A 249 11.55 23.12 9.21
C PHE A 249 11.52 23.89 7.88
N ARG A 250 12.68 23.94 7.25
CA ARG A 250 12.89 24.44 5.90
C ARG A 250 13.73 23.43 5.11
N MET A 251 13.40 23.21 3.85
CA MET A 251 14.18 22.39 2.91
C MET A 251 14.28 23.10 1.56
N ALA A 252 15.20 22.66 0.69
CA ALA A 252 15.22 23.09 -0.69
C ALA A 252 13.96 22.61 -1.43
N ALA A 253 13.58 23.29 -2.52
CA ALA A 253 12.38 22.96 -3.28
C ALA A 253 12.35 21.53 -3.87
N ASP A 254 13.52 20.91 -4.06
CA ASP A 254 13.66 19.52 -4.50
C ASP A 254 13.52 18.49 -3.36
N GLY A 255 13.28 18.93 -2.12
CA GLY A 255 13.15 18.09 -0.93
C GLY A 255 14.46 17.83 -0.18
N SER A 256 15.59 18.36 -0.65
CA SER A 256 16.90 18.18 0.00
C SER A 256 17.16 19.16 1.15
N ASP A 257 18.19 18.90 1.96
CA ASP A 257 18.72 19.81 2.98
C ASP A 257 17.70 20.32 4.02
N ALA A 258 16.81 19.42 4.48
CA ALA A 258 15.84 19.74 5.53
C ALA A 258 16.53 20.11 6.87
N THR A 259 16.31 21.34 7.32
CA THR A 259 16.89 21.92 8.54
C THR A 259 15.81 22.50 9.44
N ARG A 260 16.00 22.40 10.76
CA ARG A 260 15.08 22.96 11.76
C ARG A 260 15.27 24.47 11.83
N LEU A 261 14.16 25.21 11.78
CA LEU A 261 14.11 26.67 11.77
C LEU A 261 13.71 27.24 13.14
N SER A 262 12.80 26.57 13.86
CA SER A 262 12.39 26.98 15.21
C SER A 262 13.54 26.83 16.22
N GLY A 263 13.70 27.80 17.12
CA GLY A 263 14.67 27.76 18.23
C GLY A 263 14.21 26.86 19.36
N ALA A 264 13.04 27.14 19.92
CA ALA A 264 12.42 26.34 20.99
C ALA A 264 11.35 25.34 20.48
N PRO A 265 11.30 24.11 21.02
CA PRO A 265 10.25 23.14 20.71
C PRO A 265 8.89 23.63 21.20
N ARG A 266 7.92 23.72 20.28
CA ARG A 266 6.50 24.00 20.58
C ARG A 266 5.62 23.17 19.66
N TRP A 267 4.32 23.21 19.86
CA TRP A 267 3.36 22.68 18.90
C TRP A 267 3.07 23.75 17.84
N TYR A 268 3.91 23.84 16.81
CA TYR A 268 3.71 24.77 15.69
C TYR A 268 2.77 24.18 14.62
N LEU A 269 2.05 25.07 13.93
CA LEU A 269 1.22 24.79 12.76
C LEU A 269 1.40 25.90 11.72
N GLY A 270 1.25 25.52 10.44
CA GLY A 270 1.11 26.46 9.32
C GLY A 270 2.22 27.51 9.24
N PRO A 271 3.49 27.13 9.02
CA PRO A 271 4.52 28.10 8.71
C PRO A 271 4.16 28.78 7.39
N LEU A 272 4.07 30.10 7.40
CA LEU A 272 3.69 30.90 6.23
C LEU A 272 4.76 31.96 5.98
N PRO A 273 5.53 31.87 4.90
CA PRO A 273 6.58 32.85 4.62
C PRO A 273 5.97 34.21 4.24
N SER A 274 6.62 35.29 4.65
CA SER A 274 6.25 36.64 4.20
C SER A 274 6.59 36.83 2.71
N PRO A 275 5.88 37.71 1.99
CA PRO A 275 6.15 37.95 0.57
C PRO A 275 7.58 38.44 0.27
N ASP A 276 8.21 39.12 1.22
CA ASP A 276 9.60 39.60 1.12
C ASP A 276 10.65 38.55 1.53
N GLY A 277 10.21 37.35 1.94
CA GLY A 277 11.07 36.22 2.32
C GLY A 277 11.84 36.39 3.64
N LYS A 278 11.60 37.45 4.42
CA LYS A 278 12.37 37.72 5.64
C LYS A 278 11.81 37.08 6.89
N LEU A 279 10.49 36.85 6.93
CA LEU A 279 9.78 36.33 8.08
C LEU A 279 9.03 35.06 7.73
N VAL A 280 8.76 34.24 8.75
CA VAL A 280 7.82 33.12 8.69
C VAL A 280 6.82 33.29 9.80
N GLY A 281 5.57 33.55 9.46
CA GLY A 281 4.47 33.54 10.41
C GLY A 281 4.14 32.11 10.82
N VAL A 282 3.84 31.92 12.10
CA VAL A 282 3.57 30.60 12.67
C VAL A 282 2.41 30.69 13.66
N SER A 283 1.60 29.64 13.69
CA SER A 283 0.64 29.42 14.78
C SER A 283 1.25 28.42 15.74
N PHE A 284 1.12 28.61 17.05
CA PHE A 284 1.55 27.59 18.02
C PHE A 284 0.69 27.56 19.27
N PHE A 285 0.57 26.38 19.86
CA PHE A 285 -0.15 26.21 21.11
C PHE A 285 0.67 26.71 22.29
N ARG A 286 0.08 27.58 23.10
CA ARG A 286 0.67 28.09 24.34
C ARG A 286 0.15 27.33 25.55
N GLN A 287 1.06 26.71 26.30
CA GLN A 287 0.69 25.93 27.49
C GLN A 287 0.17 26.80 28.65
N ASP A 288 0.63 28.04 28.76
CA ASP A 288 0.24 28.92 29.86
C ASP A 288 -1.17 29.50 29.70
N THR A 289 -1.60 29.78 28.46
CA THR A 289 -2.96 30.24 28.17
C THR A 289 -3.89 29.14 27.69
N GLN A 290 -3.36 27.97 27.32
CA GLN A 290 -4.09 26.87 26.66
C GLN A 290 -4.82 27.33 25.38
N LYS A 291 -4.17 28.23 24.62
CA LYS A 291 -4.72 28.82 23.38
C LYS A 291 -3.73 28.76 22.24
N TRP A 292 -4.26 28.64 21.03
CA TRP A 292 -3.50 28.87 19.80
C TRP A 292 -3.16 30.34 19.64
N THR A 293 -1.89 30.62 19.34
CA THR A 293 -1.36 31.97 19.29
C THR A 293 -0.47 32.16 18.07
N ILE A 294 -0.47 33.36 17.51
CA ILE A 294 0.32 33.71 16.32
C ILE A 294 1.64 34.35 16.76
N GLY A 295 2.72 33.96 16.11
CA GLY A 295 4.02 34.62 16.21
C GLY A 295 4.72 34.75 14.87
N LEU A 296 5.82 35.51 14.87
CA LEU A 296 6.66 35.77 13.70
C LEU A 296 8.09 35.32 13.98
N LEU A 297 8.60 34.44 13.13
CA LEU A 297 9.95 33.90 13.15
C LEU A 297 10.81 34.59 12.08
N SER A 298 12.13 34.68 12.28
CA SER A 298 13.05 34.98 11.18
C SER A 298 13.08 33.81 10.19
N ALA A 299 13.12 34.09 8.88
CA ALA A 299 13.31 33.08 7.83
C ALA A 299 14.69 32.39 7.88
N THR A 300 15.62 32.93 8.69
CA THR A 300 16.93 32.32 8.99
C THR A 300 16.93 31.51 10.30
N GLY A 301 15.80 31.46 11.02
CA GLY A 301 15.63 30.74 12.27
C GLY A 301 15.80 31.61 13.53
N GLY A 302 15.38 31.05 14.66
CA GLY A 302 15.40 31.73 15.96
C GLY A 302 14.13 31.46 16.77
N ASP A 303 13.84 32.30 17.76
CA ASP A 303 12.59 32.24 18.51
C ASP A 303 11.51 33.15 17.90
N ALA A 304 10.26 32.70 17.93
CA ALA A 304 9.15 33.47 17.39
C ALA A 304 8.81 34.65 18.32
N ARG A 305 8.75 35.86 17.75
CA ARG A 305 8.16 37.05 18.40
C ARG A 305 6.65 36.86 18.49
N LEU A 306 6.10 36.95 19.70
CA LEU A 306 4.66 36.86 19.91
C LEU A 306 3.92 38.02 19.23
N LEU A 307 2.83 37.72 18.53
CA LEU A 307 1.99 38.74 17.90
C LEU A 307 0.62 38.86 18.56
N THR A 308 0.02 37.72 18.96
CA THR A 308 -1.26 37.72 19.69
C THR A 308 -1.09 37.30 21.14
N ASP A 309 -2.01 37.75 21.99
CA ASP A 309 -1.88 37.68 23.45
C ASP A 309 -2.26 36.32 24.05
N GLY A 310 -2.97 35.48 23.27
CA GLY A 310 -3.42 34.15 23.70
C GLY A 310 -4.71 34.18 24.53
N HIS A 311 -5.54 35.23 24.44
CA HIS A 311 -6.88 35.25 25.07
C HIS A 311 -7.95 34.53 24.22
N SER A 312 -7.67 34.34 22.94
CA SER A 312 -8.48 33.61 21.95
C SER A 312 -7.62 32.58 21.23
N ASN A 313 -8.26 31.58 20.60
CA ASN A 313 -7.58 30.75 19.63
C ASN A 313 -7.41 31.55 18.35
N ASP A 314 -6.18 31.98 18.06
CA ASP A 314 -5.82 32.70 16.85
C ASP A 314 -4.93 31.81 15.99
N ILE A 315 -5.36 31.55 14.75
CA ILE A 315 -4.62 30.74 13.78
C ILE A 315 -4.35 31.59 12.54
N LEU A 316 -3.08 31.62 12.13
CA LEU A 316 -2.62 32.33 10.95
C LEU A 316 -3.07 31.62 9.67
N ASP A 317 -3.69 32.38 8.77
CA ASP A 317 -4.18 31.90 7.47
C ASP A 317 -3.31 32.40 6.30
N GLY A 318 -2.66 33.57 6.41
CA GLY A 318 -1.78 34.09 5.36
C GLY A 318 -1.27 35.51 5.57
N PHE A 319 -0.33 35.95 4.74
CA PHE A 319 0.09 37.35 4.63
C PHE A 319 -0.71 38.05 3.51
N SER A 320 -0.95 39.35 3.65
CA SER A 320 -1.36 40.17 2.51
C SER A 320 -0.23 40.25 1.47
N PRO A 321 -0.52 40.42 0.17
CA PRO A 321 0.53 40.41 -0.86
C PRO A 321 1.59 41.51 -0.70
N ASP A 322 1.21 42.64 -0.09
CA ASP A 322 2.12 43.75 0.23
C ASP A 322 2.95 43.51 1.52
N GLY A 323 2.69 42.40 2.24
CA GLY A 323 3.36 42.02 3.47
C GLY A 323 3.03 42.90 4.68
N THR A 324 2.03 43.79 4.61
CA THR A 324 1.73 44.73 5.71
C THR A 324 0.73 44.18 6.74
N ARG A 325 -0.08 43.18 6.34
CA ARG A 325 -1.13 42.58 7.17
C ARG A 325 -1.06 41.05 7.17
N LEU A 326 -1.63 40.47 8.21
CA LEU A 326 -1.91 39.05 8.33
C LEU A 326 -3.41 38.81 8.26
N LEU A 327 -3.79 37.70 7.62
CA LEU A 327 -5.10 37.08 7.68
C LEU A 327 -5.07 35.98 8.71
N LEU A 328 -6.09 35.93 9.56
CA LEU A 328 -6.24 34.90 10.57
C LEU A 328 -7.70 34.56 10.79
N HIS A 329 -7.94 33.43 11.44
CA HIS A 329 -9.22 33.17 12.08
C HIS A 329 -9.10 33.15 13.60
N SER A 330 -10.16 33.63 14.27
CA SER A 330 -10.19 33.79 15.72
C SER A 330 -11.57 33.50 16.31
N ASP A 331 -11.59 32.76 17.43
CA ASP A 331 -12.80 32.44 18.21
C ASP A 331 -13.16 33.51 19.26
N ARG A 332 -12.46 34.66 19.26
CA ARG A 332 -12.54 35.71 20.30
C ARG A 332 -13.94 36.24 20.61
N GLU A 333 -14.86 36.14 19.66
CA GLU A 333 -16.24 36.61 19.77
C GLU A 333 -17.25 35.47 19.64
N GLY A 334 -16.83 34.24 19.97
CA GLY A 334 -17.67 33.04 20.00
C GLY A 334 -17.19 31.96 19.02
N GLN A 335 -17.71 31.98 17.80
CA GLN A 335 -17.28 31.06 16.73
C GLN A 335 -16.08 31.62 15.96
N ASP A 336 -15.36 30.78 15.22
CA ASP A 336 -14.26 31.23 14.36
C ASP A 336 -14.75 32.20 13.29
N GLN A 337 -14.03 33.31 13.15
CA GLN A 337 -14.31 34.35 12.17
C GLN A 337 -13.00 34.83 11.57
N ILE A 338 -13.05 35.33 10.34
CA ILE A 338 -11.90 35.88 9.65
C ILE A 338 -11.61 37.30 10.15
N TYR A 339 -10.34 37.58 10.45
CA TYR A 339 -9.82 38.89 10.82
C TYR A 339 -8.58 39.24 10.00
N THR A 340 -8.32 40.53 9.86
CA THR A 340 -6.98 41.03 9.54
C THR A 340 -6.32 41.66 10.77
N ILE A 341 -4.99 41.67 10.81
CA ILE A 341 -4.18 42.39 11.79
C ILE A 341 -2.91 42.91 11.12
N GLY A 342 -2.35 44.03 11.55
CA GLY A 342 -1.04 44.48 11.08
C GLY A 342 0.07 43.52 11.50
N VAL A 343 1.16 43.45 10.72
CA VAL A 343 2.36 42.66 11.07
C VAL A 343 3.06 43.17 12.35
N ASP A 344 2.76 44.40 12.76
CA ASP A 344 3.14 45.00 14.04
C ASP A 344 2.22 44.59 15.22
N GLY A 345 1.09 43.93 14.94
CA GLY A 345 0.06 43.53 15.91
C GLY A 345 -1.06 44.57 16.08
N SER A 346 -1.03 45.69 15.37
CA SER A 346 -2.02 46.76 15.49
C SER A 346 -3.18 46.61 14.49
N GLY A 347 -4.20 47.45 14.60
CA GLY A 347 -5.22 47.61 13.55
C GLY A 347 -6.07 46.37 13.23
N ARG A 348 -6.33 45.51 14.23
CA ARG A 348 -7.17 44.32 14.04
C ARG A 348 -8.57 44.68 13.56
N SER A 349 -9.06 44.00 12.52
CA SER A 349 -10.39 44.21 11.94
C SER A 349 -11.08 42.88 11.61
N ARG A 350 -12.35 42.73 11.98
CA ARG A 350 -13.18 41.55 11.69
C ARG A 350 -13.79 41.66 10.28
N LEU A 351 -13.72 40.60 9.48
CA LEU A 351 -14.20 40.58 8.09
C LEU A 351 -15.49 39.78 7.88
N THR A 352 -15.77 38.80 8.75
CA THR A 352 -16.96 37.95 8.66
C THR A 352 -17.83 38.05 9.90
N SER A 353 -19.13 37.73 9.77
CA SER A 353 -20.06 37.64 10.89
C SER A 353 -21.03 36.46 10.73
N GLY A 354 -21.67 36.06 11.83
CA GLY A 354 -22.64 34.96 11.85
C GLY A 354 -21.98 33.59 11.98
N SER A 355 -22.18 32.73 10.98
CA SER A 355 -21.69 31.34 10.98
C SER A 355 -20.17 31.26 10.96
N SER A 356 -19.63 30.17 11.50
CA SER A 356 -18.19 29.92 11.57
C SER A 356 -17.53 30.01 10.18
N SER A 357 -16.41 30.73 10.12
CA SER A 357 -15.63 31.03 8.91
C SER A 357 -14.12 31.02 9.22
N TRP A 358 -13.33 30.25 8.47
CA TRP A 358 -11.89 30.06 8.68
C TRP A 358 -11.15 29.72 7.38
N GLY A 359 -9.82 29.58 7.44
CA GLY A 359 -9.00 29.12 6.31
C GLY A 359 -8.93 30.15 5.18
N GLY A 360 -8.61 31.40 5.51
CA GLY A 360 -8.53 32.48 4.55
C GLY A 360 -7.31 32.40 3.59
N SER A 361 -7.44 32.94 2.38
CA SER A 361 -6.33 33.11 1.44
C SER A 361 -6.52 34.37 0.60
N TRP A 362 -5.46 35.17 0.45
CA TRP A 362 -5.44 36.36 -0.39
C TRP A 362 -5.18 36.01 -1.85
N SER A 363 -5.87 36.68 -2.77
CA SER A 363 -5.42 36.74 -4.17
C SER A 363 -4.12 37.54 -4.26
N SER A 364 -3.27 37.22 -5.24
CA SER A 364 -1.97 37.87 -5.41
C SER A 364 -2.05 39.37 -5.70
N ASP A 365 -3.17 39.84 -6.26
CA ASP A 365 -3.46 41.26 -6.47
C ASP A 365 -4.00 41.99 -5.23
N GLY A 366 -4.25 41.27 -4.14
CA GLY A 366 -4.75 41.80 -2.87
C GLY A 366 -6.21 42.26 -2.90
N ARG A 367 -6.96 41.98 -3.97
CA ARG A 367 -8.34 42.47 -4.14
C ARG A 367 -9.40 41.50 -3.68
N THR A 368 -9.05 40.24 -3.45
CA THR A 368 -10.01 39.19 -3.09
C THR A 368 -9.45 38.33 -1.97
N ILE A 369 -10.30 37.94 -1.03
CA ILE A 369 -9.99 36.92 -0.03
C ILE A 369 -10.94 35.75 -0.26
N ALA A 370 -10.40 34.54 -0.43
CA ALA A 370 -11.18 33.31 -0.37
C ALA A 370 -11.15 32.74 1.06
N PHE A 371 -12.22 32.10 1.50
CA PHE A 371 -12.31 31.49 2.84
C PHE A 371 -13.41 30.43 2.84
N ASN A 372 -13.38 29.49 3.79
CA ASN A 372 -14.48 28.54 3.94
C ASN A 372 -15.45 28.95 5.05
N SER A 373 -16.74 28.63 4.88
CA SER A 373 -17.79 28.93 5.85
C SER A 373 -18.85 27.82 5.86
N ASN A 374 -19.39 27.53 7.05
CA ASN A 374 -20.46 26.55 7.23
C ASN A 374 -21.88 27.15 7.16
N ARG A 375 -22.02 28.39 6.66
CA ARG A 375 -23.29 29.15 6.63
C ARG A 375 -24.46 28.48 5.88
N THR A 376 -24.18 27.45 5.08
CA THR A 376 -25.19 26.65 4.36
C THR A 376 -25.42 25.27 4.98
N GLY A 377 -24.87 24.99 6.17
CA GLY A 377 -24.93 23.69 6.84
C GLY A 377 -23.86 22.68 6.39
N ARG A 378 -23.00 23.06 5.44
CA ARG A 378 -21.81 22.33 4.96
C ARG A 378 -20.68 23.31 4.72
N LEU A 379 -19.43 22.84 4.72
CA LEU A 379 -18.29 23.70 4.39
C LEU A 379 -18.32 24.04 2.91
N GLN A 380 -18.27 25.33 2.61
CA GLN A 380 -18.24 25.86 1.26
C GLN A 380 -17.25 27.01 1.19
N ILE A 381 -16.66 27.21 0.03
CA ILE A 381 -15.69 28.28 -0.19
C ILE A 381 -16.42 29.52 -0.72
N TYR A 382 -16.16 30.63 -0.04
CA TYR A 382 -16.65 31.97 -0.32
C TYR A 382 -15.48 32.87 -0.73
N SER A 383 -15.82 33.98 -1.37
CA SER A 383 -14.91 35.07 -1.69
C SER A 383 -15.47 36.40 -1.17
N MET A 384 -14.60 37.34 -0.84
CA MET A 384 -14.98 38.68 -0.39
C MET A 384 -13.92 39.72 -0.75
N SER A 385 -14.28 40.99 -0.65
CA SER A 385 -13.35 42.11 -0.70
C SER A 385 -12.50 42.19 0.59
N PRO A 386 -11.32 42.84 0.58
CA PRO A 386 -10.41 42.93 1.73
C PRO A 386 -10.99 43.61 2.96
N ASP A 387 -12.02 44.43 2.77
CA ASP A 387 -12.78 45.11 3.81
C ASP A 387 -13.92 44.26 4.39
N GLY A 388 -14.08 43.02 3.92
CA GLY A 388 -15.13 42.08 4.33
C GLY A 388 -16.43 42.22 3.54
N SER A 389 -16.54 43.19 2.63
CA SER A 389 -17.72 43.40 1.78
C SER A 389 -17.78 42.41 0.61
N ASN A 390 -18.88 42.42 -0.15
CA ASN A 390 -19.06 41.60 -1.36
C ASN A 390 -18.90 40.09 -1.16
N GLN A 391 -19.30 39.57 0.01
CA GLN A 391 -19.22 38.13 0.28
C GLN A 391 -20.13 37.34 -0.66
N ARG A 392 -19.56 36.41 -1.43
CA ARG A 392 -20.32 35.51 -2.31
C ARG A 392 -19.72 34.11 -2.31
N ARG A 393 -20.56 33.10 -2.52
CA ARG A 393 -20.09 31.71 -2.67
C ARG A 393 -19.28 31.60 -3.97
N LEU A 394 -18.08 31.04 -3.87
CA LEU A 394 -17.16 30.87 -4.98
C LEU A 394 -17.21 29.43 -5.52
N ILE A 395 -17.07 28.45 -4.63
CA ILE A 395 -17.18 27.02 -4.98
C ILE A 395 -18.58 26.53 -4.62
N THR A 396 -19.21 25.85 -5.57
CA THR A 396 -20.53 25.22 -5.39
C THR A 396 -20.43 23.73 -5.64
N SER A 397 -20.85 22.94 -4.65
CA SER A 397 -20.89 21.48 -4.71
C SER A 397 -21.86 20.91 -3.67
N ASN A 398 -22.05 19.58 -3.72
CA ASN A 398 -22.83 18.81 -2.75
C ASN A 398 -21.96 18.15 -1.65
N ALA A 399 -20.72 18.61 -1.51
CA ALA A 399 -19.70 18.07 -0.61
C ALA A 399 -19.18 19.19 0.30
N ASP A 400 -18.35 18.85 1.29
CA ASP A 400 -17.59 19.85 2.03
C ASP A 400 -16.38 20.28 1.17
N ASP A 401 -16.19 21.59 1.05
CA ASP A 401 -15.05 22.22 0.39
C ASP A 401 -14.39 23.22 1.36
N TRP A 402 -13.08 23.11 1.59
CA TRP A 402 -12.37 23.88 2.62
C TRP A 402 -10.91 24.18 2.28
N LEU A 403 -10.29 25.08 3.06
CA LEU A 403 -8.88 25.51 2.96
C LEU A 403 -8.47 25.94 1.53
N PRO A 404 -9.12 27.00 1.00
CA PRO A 404 -8.78 27.56 -0.31
C PRO A 404 -7.36 28.15 -0.35
N SER A 405 -6.74 28.10 -1.52
CA SER A 405 -5.43 28.68 -1.82
C SER A 405 -5.40 29.24 -3.23
N TRP A 406 -5.20 30.56 -3.36
CA TRP A 406 -5.09 31.23 -4.66
C TRP A 406 -3.76 30.91 -5.35
N SER A 407 -3.79 30.71 -6.67
CA SER A 407 -2.57 30.61 -7.47
C SER A 407 -1.82 31.95 -7.51
N PRO A 408 -0.49 31.96 -7.71
CA PRO A 408 0.29 33.20 -7.72
C PRO A 408 -0.13 34.19 -8.82
N ASP A 409 -0.64 33.69 -9.94
CA ASP A 409 -1.17 34.49 -11.03
C ASP A 409 -2.64 34.93 -10.82
N GLY A 410 -3.30 34.47 -9.74
CA GLY A 410 -4.69 34.76 -9.41
C GLY A 410 -5.72 34.13 -10.35
N THR A 411 -5.31 33.26 -11.29
CA THR A 411 -6.23 32.69 -12.29
C THR A 411 -6.94 31.41 -11.83
N LYS A 412 -6.43 30.77 -10.77
CA LYS A 412 -6.92 29.50 -10.23
C LYS A 412 -7.02 29.53 -8.70
N ILE A 413 -7.79 28.59 -8.19
CA ILE A 413 -7.92 28.31 -6.75
C ILE A 413 -7.80 26.81 -6.52
N ALA A 414 -6.90 26.41 -5.61
CA ALA A 414 -6.80 25.05 -5.10
C ALA A 414 -7.55 24.94 -3.77
N PHE A 415 -8.13 23.77 -3.48
CA PHE A 415 -8.87 23.54 -2.25
C PHE A 415 -9.01 22.06 -1.94
N ASN A 416 -9.36 21.74 -0.69
CA ASN A 416 -9.66 20.39 -0.26
C ASN A 416 -11.16 20.11 -0.39
N SER A 417 -11.53 18.89 -0.79
CA SER A 417 -12.91 18.47 -0.95
C SER A 417 -13.13 17.02 -0.59
N ASN A 418 -14.29 16.66 -0.02
CA ASN A 418 -14.66 15.27 0.27
C ASN A 418 -15.61 14.62 -0.77
N ARG A 419 -15.69 15.18 -1.99
CA ARG A 419 -16.55 14.66 -3.07
C ARG A 419 -16.30 13.20 -3.43
N GLY A 420 -15.06 12.73 -3.32
CA GLY A 420 -14.67 11.35 -3.56
C GLY A 420 -14.86 10.40 -2.37
N GLY A 421 -15.53 10.84 -1.29
CA GLY A 421 -15.73 10.07 -0.06
C GLY A 421 -14.65 10.29 1.01
N HIS A 422 -13.51 10.88 0.64
CA HIS A 422 -12.39 11.26 1.51
C HIS A 422 -11.79 12.59 1.02
N ALA A 423 -10.94 13.22 1.83
CA ALA A 423 -10.32 14.50 1.50
C ALA A 423 -9.38 14.36 0.28
N GLN A 424 -9.59 15.20 -0.73
CA GLN A 424 -8.88 15.23 -2.00
C GLN A 424 -8.58 16.69 -2.38
N VAL A 425 -7.54 16.92 -3.19
CA VAL A 425 -7.20 18.25 -3.69
C VAL A 425 -7.89 18.51 -5.03
N TYR A 426 -8.60 19.62 -5.12
CA TYR A 426 -9.24 20.11 -6.32
C TYR A 426 -8.65 21.44 -6.74
N VAL A 427 -8.64 21.69 -8.04
CA VAL A 427 -8.27 22.97 -8.65
C VAL A 427 -9.45 23.48 -9.49
N ALA A 428 -9.74 24.76 -9.39
CA ALA A 428 -10.76 25.44 -10.19
C ALA A 428 -10.23 26.76 -10.75
N ARG A 429 -10.95 27.33 -11.71
CA ARG A 429 -10.72 28.71 -12.15
C ARG A 429 -11.06 29.70 -11.04
N ALA A 430 -10.53 30.91 -11.15
CA ALA A 430 -10.78 32.02 -10.24
C ALA A 430 -12.26 32.39 -10.05
N ASP A 431 -13.12 32.03 -11.00
CA ASP A 431 -14.58 32.21 -10.94
C ASP A 431 -15.33 31.01 -10.33
N GLY A 432 -14.59 29.97 -9.91
CA GLY A 432 -15.12 28.73 -9.34
C GLY A 432 -15.58 27.70 -10.36
N THR A 433 -15.44 27.96 -11.66
CA THR A 433 -15.77 27.01 -12.73
C THR A 433 -14.62 26.06 -13.04
N GLY A 434 -14.89 25.00 -13.82
CA GLY A 434 -13.84 24.07 -14.27
C GLY A 434 -13.14 23.32 -13.14
N GLN A 435 -13.90 22.91 -12.11
CA GLN A 435 -13.38 22.24 -10.94
C GLN A 435 -12.90 20.82 -11.32
N GLN A 436 -11.64 20.53 -11.08
CA GLN A 436 -10.97 19.27 -11.43
C GLN A 436 -10.31 18.68 -10.19
N ASN A 437 -10.43 17.36 -10.01
CA ASN A 437 -9.68 16.63 -9.00
C ASN A 437 -8.25 16.39 -9.49
N VAL A 438 -7.26 16.90 -8.76
CA VAL A 438 -5.83 16.77 -9.08
C VAL A 438 -5.12 15.72 -8.21
N VAL A 439 -5.72 15.31 -7.09
CA VAL A 439 -5.20 14.24 -6.22
C VAL A 439 -6.31 13.18 -6.04
N GLN A 440 -6.29 12.16 -6.90
CA GLN A 440 -7.35 11.15 -7.01
C GLN A 440 -7.15 9.91 -6.12
N ASN A 441 -6.04 9.82 -5.39
CA ASN A 441 -5.60 8.57 -4.78
C ASN A 441 -6.37 8.23 -3.48
N SER A 442 -7.15 7.16 -3.52
CA SER A 442 -7.99 6.66 -2.41
C SER A 442 -7.23 6.03 -1.25
N GLY A 443 -5.89 5.95 -1.33
CA GLY A 443 -5.02 5.43 -0.27
C GLY A 443 -4.36 6.49 0.60
N VAL A 444 -4.68 7.77 0.39
CA VAL A 444 -3.98 8.90 1.01
C VAL A 444 -4.93 9.73 1.86
N GLN A 445 -4.57 9.98 3.10
CA GLN A 445 -5.27 10.96 3.95
C GLN A 445 -4.50 12.28 3.94
N LEU A 446 -5.12 13.34 3.42
CA LEU A 446 -4.59 14.70 3.50
C LEU A 446 -4.54 15.18 4.95
N ASP A 447 -3.53 15.98 5.27
CA ASP A 447 -3.50 16.72 6.52
C ASP A 447 -4.51 17.88 6.51
N ALA A 448 -4.70 18.54 7.65
CA ALA A 448 -5.63 19.65 7.79
C ALA A 448 -5.04 20.99 7.30
N SER A 449 -4.29 21.01 6.19
CA SER A 449 -3.66 22.20 5.63
C SER A 449 -4.12 22.53 4.20
N ALA A 450 -3.98 23.79 3.81
CA ALA A 450 -4.29 24.25 2.46
C ALA A 450 -3.20 23.80 1.47
N PRO A 451 -3.55 23.40 0.23
CA PRO A 451 -2.56 23.12 -0.80
C PRO A 451 -1.68 24.36 -1.09
N GLY A 452 -0.35 24.18 -1.15
CA GLY A 452 0.61 25.26 -1.37
C GLY A 452 1.06 25.37 -2.83
N TRP A 453 0.76 26.48 -3.51
CA TRP A 453 1.20 26.70 -4.90
C TRP A 453 2.70 26.99 -5.00
N SER A 454 3.36 26.43 -6.01
CA SER A 454 4.67 26.90 -6.46
C SER A 454 4.56 28.31 -7.03
N SER A 455 5.64 29.10 -6.94
CA SER A 455 5.68 30.50 -7.37
C SER A 455 5.36 30.69 -8.86
N ASP A 456 5.60 29.66 -9.68
CA ASP A 456 5.27 29.63 -11.11
C ASP A 456 3.84 29.14 -11.42
N GLY A 457 3.08 28.71 -10.40
CA GLY A 457 1.71 28.21 -10.54
C GLY A 457 1.58 26.85 -11.23
N ARG A 458 2.70 26.11 -11.40
CA ARG A 458 2.71 24.81 -12.09
C ARG A 458 2.51 23.62 -11.16
N HIS A 459 2.83 23.76 -9.89
CA HIS A 459 2.83 22.67 -8.92
C HIS A 459 2.10 23.06 -7.63
N LEU A 460 1.62 22.04 -6.92
CA LEU A 460 0.98 22.11 -5.61
C LEU A 460 1.70 21.21 -4.62
N LEU A 461 1.92 21.70 -3.41
CA LEU A 461 2.33 20.92 -2.26
C LEU A 461 1.13 20.52 -1.43
N TYR A 462 1.16 19.30 -0.93
CA TYR A 462 0.24 18.83 0.10
C TYR A 462 0.95 17.83 1.00
N ALA A 463 0.48 17.72 2.24
CA ALA A 463 0.93 16.68 3.15
C ALA A 463 -0.12 15.58 3.24
N ALA A 464 0.36 14.36 3.25
CA ALA A 464 -0.46 13.20 2.99
C ALA A 464 0.14 11.97 3.65
N SER A 465 -0.69 11.17 4.31
CA SER A 465 -0.24 9.92 4.90
C SER A 465 -0.61 8.73 3.99
N THR A 466 0.32 7.80 3.80
CA THR A 466 0.16 6.65 2.88
C THR A 466 -0.51 5.42 3.51
N ASN A 467 -1.22 5.58 4.63
CA ASN A 467 -2.05 4.51 5.18
C ASN A 467 -3.51 4.67 4.72
N PRO A 468 -4.25 3.56 4.55
CA PRO A 468 -5.60 3.60 4.00
C PRO A 468 -6.50 4.51 4.85
N PRO A 469 -7.49 5.13 4.19
CA PRO A 469 -8.15 6.36 4.65
C PRO A 469 -8.70 6.24 6.08
N ALA A 470 -8.77 7.37 6.79
CA ALA A 470 -9.28 7.45 8.16
C ALA A 470 -10.78 7.08 8.31
N ASP A 471 -11.46 6.74 7.22
CA ASP A 471 -12.78 6.10 7.20
C ASP A 471 -12.71 4.56 7.33
N ALA A 472 -11.54 3.93 7.14
CA ALA A 472 -11.29 2.55 7.55
C ALA A 472 -11.16 2.49 9.08
N THR A 473 -12.31 2.45 9.75
CA THR A 473 -12.42 2.19 11.20
C THR A 473 -11.44 1.09 11.66
N PRO A 474 -10.97 1.08 12.92
CA PRO A 474 -10.13 0.00 13.46
C PRO A 474 -10.68 -1.40 13.14
N PHE A 475 -12.00 -1.52 13.06
CA PHE A 475 -12.70 -2.72 12.60
C PHE A 475 -12.29 -3.17 11.19
N PHE A 476 -12.24 -2.28 10.18
CA PHE A 476 -11.92 -2.65 8.81
C PHE A 476 -10.48 -3.18 8.68
N ARG A 477 -9.50 -2.55 9.35
CA ARG A 477 -8.12 -3.05 9.37
C ARG A 477 -8.00 -4.42 10.05
N GLN A 478 -8.67 -4.58 11.20
CA GLN A 478 -8.72 -5.84 11.92
C GLN A 478 -9.40 -6.94 11.08
N ALA A 479 -10.49 -6.59 10.39
CA ALA A 479 -11.23 -7.49 9.51
C ALA A 479 -10.40 -7.92 8.29
N LEU A 480 -9.71 -6.99 7.63
CA LEU A 480 -8.81 -7.30 6.52
C LEU A 480 -7.65 -8.18 6.94
N GLY A 481 -6.99 -7.87 8.06
CA GLY A 481 -5.91 -8.72 8.56
C GLY A 481 -6.40 -10.11 8.96
N ALA A 482 -7.58 -10.21 9.57
CA ALA A 482 -8.17 -11.50 9.92
C ALA A 482 -8.56 -12.30 8.67
N ALA A 483 -9.17 -11.64 7.67
CA ALA A 483 -9.48 -12.24 6.38
C ALA A 483 -8.22 -12.71 5.65
N GLY A 484 -7.14 -11.92 5.72
CA GLY A 484 -5.82 -12.27 5.22
C GLY A 484 -5.33 -13.60 5.82
N ILE A 485 -5.30 -13.71 7.14
CA ILE A 485 -4.92 -14.95 7.84
C ILE A 485 -5.79 -16.14 7.37
N ILE A 486 -7.10 -15.95 7.23
CA ILE A 486 -8.04 -17.00 6.82
C ILE A 486 -7.76 -17.47 5.38
N VAL A 487 -7.63 -16.54 4.44
CA VAL A 487 -7.38 -16.84 3.02
C VAL A 487 -6.02 -17.53 2.85
N GLN A 488 -4.98 -17.00 3.49
CA GLN A 488 -3.64 -17.54 3.38
C GLN A 488 -3.52 -18.92 4.07
N ALA A 489 -4.25 -19.17 5.16
CA ALA A 489 -4.39 -20.51 5.75
C ALA A 489 -5.00 -21.51 4.78
N ALA A 490 -6.09 -21.11 4.10
CA ALA A 490 -6.78 -21.96 3.12
C ALA A 490 -5.86 -22.31 1.94
N LEU A 491 -5.14 -21.32 1.39
CA LEU A 491 -4.18 -21.51 0.30
C LEU A 491 -3.04 -22.46 0.69
N LEU A 492 -2.43 -22.25 1.86
CA LEU A 492 -1.37 -23.11 2.37
C LEU A 492 -1.86 -24.56 2.52
N ILE A 493 -2.99 -24.78 3.19
CA ILE A 493 -3.53 -26.13 3.39
C ILE A 493 -3.96 -26.77 2.08
N GLY A 494 -4.57 -26.01 1.16
CA GLY A 494 -4.92 -26.50 -0.17
C GLY A 494 -3.69 -27.06 -0.90
N ILE A 495 -2.60 -26.30 -0.94
CA ILE A 495 -1.32 -26.73 -1.54
C ILE A 495 -0.76 -27.97 -0.84
N LEU A 496 -0.75 -28.01 0.49
CA LEU A 496 -0.24 -29.16 1.24
C LEU A 496 -1.09 -30.43 1.03
N LEU A 497 -2.41 -30.30 0.97
CA LEU A 497 -3.32 -31.42 0.70
C LEU A 497 -3.12 -31.97 -0.72
N LEU A 498 -2.87 -31.11 -1.72
CA LEU A 498 -2.48 -31.55 -3.07
C LEU A 498 -1.19 -32.38 -3.03
N GLY A 499 -0.19 -31.94 -2.25
CA GLY A 499 1.03 -32.72 -2.04
C GLY A 499 0.80 -34.08 -1.37
N LEU A 500 -0.05 -34.12 -0.34
CA LEU A 500 -0.40 -35.36 0.36
C LEU A 500 -1.19 -36.34 -0.52
N CYS A 501 -2.07 -35.84 -1.40
CA CYS A 501 -2.78 -36.70 -2.36
C CYS A 501 -1.80 -37.46 -3.27
N GLY A 502 -0.67 -36.82 -3.58
CA GLY A 502 0.42 -37.41 -4.34
C GLY A 502 1.50 -38.13 -3.53
N ALA A 503 1.38 -38.23 -2.20
CA ALA A 503 2.45 -38.72 -1.32
C ALA A 503 3.82 -38.02 -1.57
N THR A 504 3.80 -36.72 -1.87
CA THR A 504 4.99 -35.97 -2.32
C THR A 504 5.77 -35.26 -1.22
N LEU A 505 5.26 -35.22 0.02
CA LEU A 505 5.83 -34.41 1.11
C LEU A 505 6.76 -35.24 2.02
N PRO A 506 8.09 -35.31 1.75
CA PRO A 506 9.06 -35.75 2.74
C PRO A 506 9.28 -34.68 3.83
N VAL A 507 9.91 -35.09 4.94
CA VAL A 507 10.38 -34.16 5.98
C VAL A 507 11.33 -33.13 5.37
N GLY A 508 11.10 -31.85 5.66
CA GLY A 508 11.79 -30.69 5.08
C GLY A 508 10.94 -29.95 4.05
N SER A 509 9.81 -30.52 3.63
CA SER A 509 8.95 -29.91 2.61
C SER A 509 8.27 -28.64 3.10
N LEU A 510 7.84 -28.62 4.36
CA LEU A 510 7.08 -27.50 4.90
C LEU A 510 8.01 -26.32 5.17
N THR A 511 9.22 -26.59 5.64
CA THR A 511 10.30 -25.59 5.73
C THR A 511 10.62 -24.98 4.37
N LEU A 512 10.70 -25.79 3.30
CA LEU A 512 10.94 -25.28 1.96
C LEU A 512 9.76 -24.44 1.44
N ILE A 513 8.53 -24.93 1.56
CA ILE A 513 7.33 -24.28 1.05
C ILE A 513 7.08 -22.94 1.76
N VAL A 514 7.02 -22.96 3.09
CA VAL A 514 6.76 -21.75 3.90
C VAL A 514 7.95 -20.79 3.86
N GLY A 515 9.18 -21.33 3.89
CA GLY A 515 10.41 -20.52 3.85
C GLY A 515 10.60 -19.79 2.54
N LEU A 516 10.47 -20.48 1.40
CA LEU A 516 10.58 -19.85 0.08
C LEU A 516 9.52 -18.75 -0.09
N ASN A 517 8.29 -19.05 0.32
CA ASN A 517 7.19 -18.12 0.22
C ASN A 517 7.43 -16.86 1.07
N ALA A 518 7.91 -17.03 2.31
CA ALA A 518 8.26 -15.93 3.19
C ALA A 518 9.38 -15.06 2.61
N VAL A 519 10.45 -15.66 2.06
CA VAL A 519 11.55 -14.90 1.43
C VAL A 519 11.04 -14.05 0.27
N LEU A 520 10.23 -14.63 -0.61
CA LEU A 520 9.69 -13.94 -1.78
C LEU A 520 8.74 -12.80 -1.39
N LEU A 521 7.85 -13.02 -0.41
CA LEU A 521 6.93 -12.00 0.07
C LEU A 521 7.64 -10.89 0.85
N SER A 522 8.62 -11.24 1.69
CA SER A 522 9.44 -10.26 2.41
C SER A 522 10.24 -9.37 1.45
N PHE A 523 10.69 -9.92 0.32
CA PHE A 523 11.38 -9.14 -0.72
C PHE A 523 10.48 -8.07 -1.33
N LEU A 524 9.15 -8.30 -1.46
CA LEU A 524 8.23 -7.34 -2.09
C LEU A 524 8.08 -6.01 -1.34
N GLN A 525 8.28 -5.98 -0.03
CA GLN A 525 8.07 -4.79 0.83
C GLN A 525 9.24 -4.52 1.78
N ASP A 526 10.41 -5.12 1.51
CA ASP A 526 11.59 -5.06 2.37
C ASP A 526 11.35 -5.48 3.84
N GLN A 527 10.43 -6.42 4.06
CA GLN A 527 9.99 -6.89 5.39
C GLN A 527 10.68 -8.20 5.84
N TYR A 528 12.00 -8.15 6.01
CA TYR A 528 12.80 -9.37 6.28
C TYR A 528 12.69 -9.91 7.72
N ARG A 529 12.14 -9.12 8.67
CA ARG A 529 12.11 -9.45 10.10
C ARG A 529 11.29 -10.69 10.45
N LEU A 530 10.32 -11.05 9.61
CA LEU A 530 9.39 -12.16 9.86
C LEU A 530 9.88 -13.50 9.30
N ILE A 531 10.96 -13.50 8.50
CA ILE A 531 11.52 -14.70 7.88
C ILE A 531 11.91 -15.76 8.94
N PRO A 532 12.62 -15.44 10.04
CA PRO A 532 12.99 -16.44 11.04
C PRO A 532 11.77 -17.17 11.65
N GLY A 533 10.67 -16.45 11.87
CA GLY A 533 9.41 -17.03 12.35
C GLY A 533 8.78 -18.00 11.37
N ALA A 534 8.76 -17.63 10.09
CA ALA A 534 8.25 -18.50 9.02
C ALA A 534 9.10 -19.77 8.86
N ILE A 535 10.43 -19.66 8.95
CA ILE A 535 11.33 -20.82 8.93
C ILE A 535 11.10 -21.72 10.15
N LEU A 536 10.97 -21.14 11.35
CA LEU A 536 10.64 -21.88 12.57
C LEU A 536 9.30 -22.63 12.42
N ALA A 537 8.27 -21.97 11.89
CA ALA A 537 6.98 -22.60 11.60
C ALA A 537 7.13 -23.79 10.66
N GLY A 538 7.91 -23.65 9.59
CA GLY A 538 8.21 -24.72 8.65
C GLY A 538 8.85 -25.94 9.33
N VAL A 539 9.87 -25.71 10.17
CA VAL A 539 10.58 -26.77 10.91
C VAL A 539 9.63 -27.49 11.88
N LEU A 540 8.82 -26.76 12.64
CA LEU A 540 7.84 -27.33 13.56
C LEU A 540 6.78 -28.15 12.82
N CYS A 541 6.31 -27.65 11.68
CA CYS A 541 5.38 -28.38 10.82
C CYS A 541 6.03 -29.65 10.23
N ASP A 542 7.32 -29.63 9.88
CA ASP A 542 8.03 -30.82 9.40
C ASP A 542 8.21 -31.89 10.49
N ILE A 543 8.40 -31.48 11.75
CA ILE A 543 8.37 -32.41 12.91
C ILE A 543 6.97 -33.02 13.04
N LEU A 544 5.91 -32.22 12.88
CA LEU A 544 4.53 -32.69 12.88
C LEU A 544 4.29 -33.69 11.74
N LEU A 545 4.77 -33.40 10.53
CA LEU A 545 4.68 -34.28 9.36
C LEU A 545 5.36 -35.62 9.64
N TRP A 546 6.56 -35.61 10.22
CA TRP A 546 7.31 -36.80 10.60
C TRP A 546 6.58 -37.66 11.65
N ARG A 547 5.97 -37.02 12.64
CA ARG A 547 5.26 -37.68 13.74
C ARG A 547 3.90 -38.24 13.32
N LEU A 548 3.07 -37.44 12.64
CA LEU A 548 1.72 -37.83 12.26
C LEU A 548 1.66 -38.75 11.04
N ARG A 549 2.66 -38.65 10.15
CA ARG A 549 2.71 -39.36 8.86
C ARG A 549 1.34 -39.32 8.14
N PRO A 550 0.82 -38.11 7.86
CA PRO A 550 -0.49 -37.94 7.23
C PRO A 550 -0.55 -38.66 5.89
N ARG A 551 -1.58 -39.49 5.70
CA ARG A 551 -1.82 -40.26 4.46
C ARG A 551 -3.31 -40.52 4.30
N ILE A 552 -3.79 -40.62 3.06
CA ILE A 552 -5.23 -40.76 2.73
C ILE A 552 -5.89 -41.89 3.53
N GLY A 553 -5.20 -43.03 3.68
CA GLY A 553 -5.70 -44.18 4.47
C GLY A 553 -5.72 -43.97 6.00
N ARG A 554 -5.37 -42.79 6.51
CA ARG A 554 -5.46 -42.41 7.93
C ARG A 554 -6.12 -41.03 8.04
N PRO A 555 -7.46 -40.94 7.90
CA PRO A 555 -8.15 -39.65 7.88
C PRO A 555 -7.89 -38.79 9.11
N GLY A 556 -7.79 -39.41 10.29
CA GLY A 556 -7.48 -38.70 11.54
C GLY A 556 -6.13 -37.97 11.51
N SER A 557 -5.09 -38.55 10.90
CA SER A 557 -3.78 -37.88 10.84
C SER A 557 -3.75 -36.73 9.83
N ILE A 558 -4.47 -36.83 8.70
CA ILE A 558 -4.63 -35.71 7.77
C ILE A 558 -5.42 -34.57 8.41
N ARG A 559 -6.52 -34.86 9.11
CA ARG A 559 -7.34 -33.84 9.78
C ARG A 559 -6.55 -33.11 10.85
N LEU A 560 -5.84 -33.85 11.72
CA LEU A 560 -5.00 -33.24 12.75
C LEU A 560 -3.85 -32.43 12.14
N PHE A 561 -3.22 -32.94 11.07
CA PHE A 561 -2.20 -32.20 10.34
C PHE A 561 -2.75 -30.88 9.76
N SER A 562 -3.93 -30.93 9.14
CA SER A 562 -4.56 -29.76 8.52
C SER A 562 -5.00 -28.71 9.53
N VAL A 563 -5.37 -29.10 10.76
CA VAL A 563 -5.64 -28.19 11.87
C VAL A 563 -4.36 -27.58 12.44
N ALA A 564 -3.32 -28.40 12.64
CA ALA A 564 -2.15 -28.00 13.39
C ALA A 564 -1.19 -27.12 12.56
N VAL A 565 -1.08 -27.33 11.24
CA VAL A 565 -0.16 -26.54 10.40
C VAL A 565 -0.47 -25.03 10.40
N PRO A 566 -1.73 -24.56 10.18
CA PRO A 566 -2.05 -23.14 10.23
C PRO A 566 -1.89 -22.60 11.66
N VAL A 567 -2.27 -23.39 12.67
CA VAL A 567 -2.11 -23.00 14.08
C VAL A 567 -0.64 -22.73 14.39
N ILE A 568 0.27 -23.63 13.99
CA ILE A 568 1.71 -23.44 14.17
C ILE A 568 2.21 -22.23 13.38
N ALA A 569 1.81 -22.11 12.10
CA ALA A 569 2.24 -21.02 11.23
C ALA A 569 1.89 -19.65 11.81
N TYR A 570 0.64 -19.45 12.22
CA TYR A 570 0.21 -18.17 12.77
C TYR A 570 0.65 -17.96 14.22
N ALA A 571 0.78 -19.00 15.03
CA ALA A 571 1.41 -18.88 16.35
C ALA A 571 2.87 -18.39 16.24
N CYS A 572 3.64 -18.91 15.28
CA CYS A 572 4.99 -18.43 15.00
C CYS A 572 5.01 -17.02 14.43
N TYR A 573 4.06 -16.65 13.56
CA TYR A 573 3.90 -15.27 13.07
C TYR A 573 3.67 -14.29 14.23
N PHE A 574 2.70 -14.57 15.10
CA PHE A 574 2.42 -13.72 16.27
C PHE A 574 3.57 -13.72 17.28
N LEU A 575 4.28 -14.84 17.46
CA LEU A 575 5.50 -14.87 18.24
C LEU A 575 6.58 -13.96 17.65
N SER A 576 6.75 -13.96 16.32
CA SER A 576 7.68 -13.05 15.65
C SER A 576 7.30 -11.59 15.84
N LEU A 577 6.01 -11.24 15.72
CA LEU A 577 5.54 -9.90 16.05
C LEU A 577 5.87 -9.56 17.51
N GLN A 578 5.49 -10.42 18.46
CA GLN A 578 5.74 -10.19 19.88
C GLN A 578 7.23 -9.99 20.22
N LEU A 579 8.12 -10.70 19.54
CA LEU A 579 9.58 -10.61 19.75
C LEU A 579 10.23 -9.42 19.05
N THR A 580 9.59 -8.84 18.04
CA THR A 580 10.18 -7.76 17.23
C THR A 580 9.53 -6.41 17.50
N THR A 581 8.20 -6.34 17.41
CA THR A 581 7.44 -5.09 17.37
C THR A 581 6.32 -5.02 18.40
N GLY A 582 5.86 -6.16 18.92
CA GLY A 582 4.69 -6.32 19.78
C GLY A 582 3.42 -6.68 18.99
N ILE A 583 2.39 -7.18 19.67
CA ILE A 583 1.06 -7.44 19.10
C ILE A 583 0.06 -6.32 19.46
N GLY A 584 -0.42 -5.57 18.47
CA GLY A 584 -1.36 -4.45 18.64
C GLY A 584 -2.84 -4.87 18.70
N TRP A 585 -3.13 -6.11 18.33
CA TRP A 585 -4.48 -6.67 18.42
C TRP A 585 -4.84 -7.12 19.83
N SER A 586 -6.13 -7.05 20.17
CA SER A 586 -6.64 -7.63 21.42
C SER A 586 -6.38 -9.13 21.48
N ILE A 587 -6.24 -9.66 22.70
CA ILE A 587 -6.03 -11.09 22.93
C ILE A 587 -7.10 -11.97 22.27
N HIS A 588 -8.35 -11.49 22.23
CA HIS A 588 -9.45 -12.19 21.59
C HIS A 588 -9.25 -12.32 20.08
N LEU A 589 -8.74 -11.27 19.43
CA LEU A 589 -8.62 -11.22 17.98
C LEU A 589 -7.43 -12.07 17.49
N TRP A 590 -6.24 -11.92 18.09
CA TRP A 590 -5.09 -12.67 17.60
C TRP A 590 -5.13 -14.17 17.98
N LEU A 591 -5.57 -14.53 19.20
CA LEU A 591 -5.79 -15.95 19.52
C LEU A 591 -6.96 -16.53 18.73
N GLY A 592 -8.04 -15.75 18.54
CA GLY A 592 -9.20 -16.17 17.77
C GLY A 592 -8.84 -16.50 16.32
N THR A 593 -8.06 -15.65 15.65
CA THR A 593 -7.63 -15.88 14.26
C THR A 593 -6.73 -17.11 14.10
N ILE A 594 -5.86 -17.44 15.07
CA ILE A 594 -5.11 -18.70 15.07
C ILE A 594 -6.06 -19.91 15.08
N VAL A 595 -7.08 -19.89 15.92
CA VAL A 595 -8.07 -20.98 16.01
C VAL A 595 -8.88 -21.10 14.72
N VAL A 596 -9.35 -19.97 14.18
CA VAL A 596 -10.12 -19.95 12.92
C VAL A 596 -9.27 -20.47 11.76
N ALA A 597 -7.98 -20.12 11.67
CA ALA A 597 -7.07 -20.68 10.67
C ALA A 597 -6.99 -22.22 10.77
N GLY A 598 -6.94 -22.77 12.00
CA GLY A 598 -7.01 -24.21 12.23
C GLY A 598 -8.34 -24.85 11.80
N ILE A 599 -9.48 -24.17 12.05
CA ILE A 599 -10.80 -24.60 11.61
C ILE A 599 -10.89 -24.63 10.08
N ILE A 600 -10.35 -23.62 9.39
CA ILE A 600 -10.29 -23.59 7.93
C ILE A 600 -9.49 -24.77 7.39
N GLY A 601 -8.34 -25.07 8.00
CA GLY A 601 -7.56 -26.25 7.65
C GLY A 601 -8.35 -27.56 7.83
N LEU A 602 -9.12 -27.68 8.90
CA LEU A 602 -10.04 -28.81 9.10
C LEU A 602 -11.08 -28.89 7.99
N LEU A 603 -11.75 -27.79 7.65
CA LEU A 603 -12.77 -27.73 6.61
C LEU A 603 -12.20 -28.12 5.24
N MET A 604 -11.01 -27.61 4.89
CA MET A 604 -10.30 -28.00 3.66
C MET A 604 -10.01 -29.50 3.61
N SER A 605 -9.68 -30.12 4.75
CA SER A 605 -9.43 -31.57 4.78
C SER A 605 -10.68 -32.41 4.44
N TYR A 606 -11.89 -31.89 4.69
CA TYR A 606 -13.15 -32.56 4.32
C TYR A 606 -13.45 -32.50 2.82
N LEU A 607 -12.90 -31.52 2.10
CA LEU A 607 -13.02 -31.48 0.63
C LEU A 607 -12.23 -32.62 -0.05
N VAL A 608 -11.20 -33.14 0.64
CA VAL A 608 -10.33 -34.21 0.13
C VAL A 608 -10.74 -35.58 0.69
N LEU A 609 -11.24 -35.63 1.92
CA LEU A 609 -11.61 -36.85 2.60
C LEU A 609 -13.06 -36.80 3.09
N PRO A 610 -13.95 -37.71 2.65
CA PRO A 610 -15.33 -37.71 3.11
C PRO A 610 -15.44 -37.92 4.63
N PRO A 611 -16.55 -37.47 5.26
CA PRO A 611 -16.83 -37.74 6.66
C PRO A 611 -16.87 -39.25 6.94
N PHE A 612 -16.54 -39.65 8.18
CA PHE A 612 -16.44 -41.05 8.58
C PHE A 612 -17.71 -41.84 8.21
N GLY A 613 -17.55 -42.98 7.52
CA GLY A 613 -18.66 -43.88 7.19
C GLY A 613 -19.26 -43.73 5.80
N ALA A 614 -18.91 -42.69 5.03
CA ALA A 614 -19.28 -42.62 3.62
C ALA A 614 -18.30 -43.45 2.79
N THR A 615 -18.60 -44.73 2.60
CA THR A 615 -18.02 -45.49 1.47
C THR A 615 -18.43 -44.77 0.17
N PRO A 616 -17.50 -44.47 -0.75
CA PRO A 616 -17.91 -44.06 -2.08
C PRO A 616 -18.74 -45.21 -2.64
N ALA A 617 -19.97 -44.93 -3.08
CA ALA A 617 -20.74 -45.90 -3.84
C ALA A 617 -19.91 -46.28 -5.06
N VAL A 618 -19.33 -47.47 -5.03
CA VAL A 618 -18.74 -48.10 -6.22
C VAL A 618 -19.91 -48.26 -7.18
N ARG A 619 -20.00 -47.41 -8.20
CA ARG A 619 -20.84 -47.70 -9.36
C ARG A 619 -20.17 -48.90 -10.05
N ALA A 620 -20.84 -50.04 -9.97
CA ALA A 620 -20.50 -51.28 -10.66
C ALA A 620 -20.50 -51.12 -12.18
#